data_AF-A0A662F772-F1
#
_entry.id   AF-A0A662F772-F1
#
_cell.length_a   1.000
_cell.length_b   1.000
_cell.length_c   1.000
_cell.angle_alpha   90.00
_cell.angle_beta   90.00
_cell.angle_gamma   90.00
#
_symmetry.space_group_name_H-M   'P 1'
#
loop_
_entity.id
_entity.type
_entity.pdbx_description
1 polymer ?
#
loop_
_entity_poly.entity_id
_entity_poly.type
_entity_poly.pdbx_seq_one_letter_code
_entity_poly.pdbx_strand_id
1 'polypeptide(L)'
;MEPGVVDRAFIFDTTLRDGEQSPGATLSVQEKVKIARQLARLGVDVIEAGFPAASPDDLRAVQEVARAVSDGERVPAVCALARAARTPRG
;
A
#
# COMPACT_ATOMS: atom_id res chain seq x y z
N MET A 1 24.63 -30.62 8.24
CA MET A 1 23.64 -29.58 8.58
C MET A 1 22.82 -29.38 7.32
N GLU A 2 21.52 -29.66 7.36
CA GLU A 2 20.63 -29.40 6.22
C GLU A 2 20.74 -27.92 5.85
N PRO A 3 20.72 -27.56 4.55
CA PRO A 3 20.81 -26.15 4.13
C PRO A 3 19.76 -25.35 4.88
N GLY A 4 20.24 -24.38 5.67
CA GLY A 4 19.44 -23.69 6.68
C GLY A 4 18.22 -23.03 6.05
N VAL A 5 17.03 -23.43 6.51
CA VAL A 5 15.81 -22.66 6.33
C VAL A 5 16.08 -21.29 6.94
N VAL A 6 16.18 -20.28 6.08
CA VAL A 6 16.25 -18.89 6.50
C VAL A 6 14.82 -18.41 6.75
N ASP A 7 14.48 -18.21 8.02
CA ASP A 7 13.22 -17.55 8.38
C ASP A 7 13.26 -16.10 7.88
N ARG A 8 12.46 -15.81 6.87
CA ARG A 8 12.36 -14.47 6.27
C ARG A 8 11.19 -13.72 6.89
N ALA A 9 11.46 -12.57 7.50
CA ALA A 9 10.44 -11.60 7.88
C ALA A 9 10.00 -10.77 6.66
N PHE A 10 8.70 -10.48 6.57
CA PHE A 10 8.12 -9.59 5.56
C PHE A 10 7.73 -8.25 6.19
N ILE A 11 8.00 -7.16 5.49
CA ILE A 11 7.63 -5.81 5.89
C ILE A 11 6.35 -5.38 5.16
N PHE A 12 5.30 -5.19 5.95
CA PHE A 12 4.03 -4.62 5.52
C PHE A 12 3.96 -3.18 6.02
N ASP A 13 3.93 -2.22 5.10
CA ASP A 13 3.90 -0.79 5.42
C ASP A 13 2.50 -0.19 5.22
N THR A 14 1.99 0.49 6.25
CA THR A 14 0.66 1.13 6.26
C THR A 14 0.72 2.66 6.18
N THR A 15 1.88 3.25 5.86
CA THR A 15 2.08 4.72 5.86
C THR A 15 1.06 5.45 5.00
N LEU A 16 0.72 4.90 3.83
CA LEU A 16 -0.17 5.56 2.86
C LEU A 16 -1.66 5.47 3.20
N ARG A 17 -2.04 4.59 4.14
CA ARG A 17 -3.42 4.39 4.58
C ARG A 17 -3.63 4.83 6.03
N ASP A 18 -2.92 4.22 6.98
CA ASP A 18 -3.11 4.57 8.40
C ASP A 18 -2.36 5.85 8.75
N GLY A 19 -1.19 6.06 8.14
CA GLY A 19 -0.39 7.27 8.35
C GLY A 19 -1.14 8.54 7.97
N GLU A 20 -1.87 8.54 6.85
CA GLU A 20 -2.64 9.71 6.39
C GLU A 20 -3.85 10.07 7.29
N GLN A 21 -4.29 9.15 8.16
CA GLN A 21 -5.38 9.42 9.11
C GLN A 21 -4.90 10.15 10.38
N SER A 22 -3.58 10.36 10.52
CA SER A 22 -3.03 11.13 11.64
C SER A 22 -3.37 12.62 11.49
N PRO A 23 -3.67 13.35 12.58
CA PRO A 23 -3.95 14.79 12.52
C PRO A 23 -2.82 15.57 11.82
N GLY A 24 -3.17 16.30 10.76
CA GLY A 24 -2.21 17.09 9.97
C GLY A 24 -1.36 16.30 8.97
N ALA A 25 -1.63 15.00 8.76
CA ALA A 25 -0.86 14.14 7.87
C ALA A 25 -1.59 13.76 6.56
N THR A 26 -2.63 14.51 6.18
CA THR A 26 -3.39 14.24 4.95
C THR A 26 -2.49 14.29 3.71
N LEU A 27 -2.49 13.22 2.92
CA LEU A 27 -1.63 13.08 1.75
C LEU A 27 -2.42 13.29 0.45
N SER A 28 -1.89 14.14 -0.43
CA SER A 28 -2.30 14.15 -1.84
C SER A 28 -1.85 12.89 -2.59
N VAL A 29 -2.46 12.61 -3.74
CA VAL A 29 -2.06 11.49 -4.62
C VAL A 29 -0.55 11.56 -4.96
N GLN A 30 -0.06 12.76 -5.25
CA GLN A 30 1.34 13.01 -5.61
C GLN A 30 2.28 12.71 -4.44
N GLU A 31 1.90 13.08 -3.22
CA GLU A 31 2.66 12.75 -2.01
C GLU A 31 2.66 11.24 -1.75
N LYS A 32 1.51 10.58 -1.90
CA LYS A 32 1.41 9.11 -1.81
C LYS A 32 2.35 8.42 -2.79
N VAL A 33 2.35 8.83 -4.06
CA VAL A 33 3.26 8.30 -5.09
C VAL A 33 4.73 8.53 -4.72
N LYS A 34 5.07 9.72 -4.22
CA LYS A 34 6.45 10.04 -3.81
C LYS A 34 6.91 9.14 -2.67
N ILE A 35 6.07 8.94 -1.65
CA ILE A 35 6.34 8.07 -0.50
C ILE A 35 6.41 6.61 -0.94
N ALA A 36 5.46 6.13 -1.75
CA ALA A 36 5.44 4.76 -2.28
C ALA A 36 6.75 4.39 -2.99
N ARG A 37 7.31 5.31 -3.78
CA ARG A 37 8.62 5.11 -4.42
C ARG A 37 9.76 5.02 -3.42
N GLN A 38 9.71 5.75 -2.31
CA GLN A 38 10.72 5.61 -1.25
C GLN A 38 10.57 4.28 -0.52
N LEU A 39 9.35 3.87 -0.20
CA LEU A 39 9.06 2.57 0.42
C LEU A 39 9.56 1.41 -0.47
N ALA A 40 9.29 1.45 -1.77
CA ALA A 40 9.79 0.46 -2.72
C ALA A 40 11.33 0.42 -2.75
N ARG A 41 12.01 1.57 -2.74
CA ARG A 41 13.47 1.66 -2.67
C ARG A 41 14.06 1.13 -1.35
N LEU A 42 13.33 1.29 -0.24
CA LEU A 42 13.70 0.72 1.05
C LEU A 42 13.52 -0.80 1.11
N GLY A 43 12.89 -1.40 0.09
CA GLY A 43 12.70 -2.84 -0.01
C GLY A 43 11.56 -3.36 0.85
N VAL A 44 10.51 -2.56 1.09
CA VAL A 44 9.28 -3.09 1.70
C VAL A 44 8.67 -4.18 0.82
N ASP A 45 7.97 -5.14 1.43
CA ASP A 45 7.37 -6.25 0.70
C ASP A 45 5.94 -5.97 0.29
N VAL A 46 5.20 -5.23 1.12
CA VAL A 46 3.80 -4.87 0.88
C VAL A 46 3.56 -3.41 1.24
N ILE A 47 2.82 -2.70 0.40
CA ILE A 47 2.36 -1.32 0.63
C ILE A 47 0.82 -1.34 0.67
N GLU A 48 0.23 -0.94 1.80
CA GLU A 48 -1.20 -0.64 1.88
C GLU A 48 -1.46 0.78 1.39
N ALA A 49 -1.95 0.90 0.16
CA ALA A 49 -1.98 2.16 -0.58
C ALA A 49 -3.17 3.08 -0.29
N GLY A 50 -4.18 2.60 0.45
CA GLY A 50 -5.37 3.38 0.80
C GLY A 50 -6.64 2.54 0.93
N PHE A 51 -7.80 3.20 0.85
CA PHE A 51 -9.12 2.57 0.93
C PHE A 51 -9.98 2.90 -0.32
N PRO A 52 -9.92 2.08 -1.40
CA PRO A 52 -10.56 2.40 -2.69
C PRO A 52 -12.06 2.64 -2.64
N ALA A 53 -12.76 2.05 -1.66
CA ALA A 53 -14.20 2.22 -1.53
C ALA A 53 -14.60 3.51 -0.78
N ALA A 54 -13.65 4.30 -0.27
CA ALA A 54 -13.92 5.55 0.43
C ALA A 54 -14.31 6.68 -0.54
N SER A 55 -13.59 6.81 -1.65
CA SER A 55 -13.86 7.84 -2.68
C SER A 55 -13.24 7.47 -4.03
N PRO A 56 -13.67 8.11 -5.14
CA PRO A 56 -12.99 7.99 -6.44
C PRO A 56 -11.52 8.45 -6.40
N ASP A 57 -11.20 9.43 -5.57
CA ASP A 57 -9.83 9.94 -5.40
C ASP A 57 -8.95 8.91 -4.66
N ASP A 58 -9.49 8.18 -3.69
CA ASP A 58 -8.80 7.06 -3.04
C ASP A 58 -8.53 5.91 -4.02
N LEU A 59 -9.51 5.55 -4.85
CA LEU A 59 -9.32 4.55 -5.90
C LEU A 59 -8.21 4.98 -6.86
N ARG A 60 -8.23 6.25 -7.30
CA ARG A 60 -7.19 6.81 -8.17
C ARG A 60 -5.83 6.79 -7.48
N ALA A 61 -5.76 7.16 -6.20
CA ALA A 61 -4.52 7.14 -5.44
C ALA A 61 -3.89 5.74 -5.42
N VAL A 62 -4.68 4.70 -5.14
CA VAL A 62 -4.21 3.31 -5.14
C VAL A 62 -3.72 2.87 -6.53
N GLN A 63 -4.42 3.24 -7.59
CA GLN A 63 -4.00 2.94 -8.97
C GLN A 63 -2.68 3.63 -9.34
N GLU A 64 -2.52 4.91 -8.99
CA GLU A 64 -1.30 5.67 -9.27
C GLU A 64 -0.11 5.15 -8.45
N VAL A 65 -0.32 4.76 -7.19
CA VAL A 65 0.71 4.09 -6.37
C VAL A 65 1.14 2.78 -7.02
N ALA A 66 0.20 1.93 -7.43
CA ALA A 66 0.51 0.65 -8.07
C ALA A 66 1.33 0.82 -9.36
N ARG A 67 0.95 1.77 -10.22
CA ARG A 67 1.70 2.11 -11.45
C ARG A 67 3.09 2.66 -11.14
N ALA A 68 3.23 3.44 -10.07
CA ALA A 68 4.47 4.13 -9.77
C ALA A 68 5.58 3.24 -9.19
N VAL A 69 5.27 2.02 -8.76
CA VAL A 69 6.22 1.07 -8.14
C VAL A 69 6.37 -0.24 -8.94
N SER A 70 5.71 -0.36 -10.10
CA SER A 70 5.65 -1.60 -10.88
C SER A 70 6.88 -1.90 -11.76
N ASP A 71 7.82 -0.97 -11.87
CA ASP A 71 8.99 -1.04 -12.76
C ASP A 71 10.34 -1.17 -12.03
N GLY A 72 10.32 -1.35 -10.70
CA GLY A 72 11.52 -1.53 -9.89
C GLY A 72 12.12 -2.94 -9.95
N GLU A 73 13.40 -3.07 -9.60
CA GLU A 73 14.10 -4.36 -9.47
C GLU A 73 13.42 -5.28 -8.43
N ARG A 74 12.86 -4.66 -7.38
CA ARG A 74 12.05 -5.32 -6.36
C ARG A 74 10.70 -4.63 -6.27
N VAL A 75 9.68 -5.27 -6.84
CA VAL A 75 8.31 -4.74 -6.87
C VAL A 75 7.57 -5.17 -5.60
N PRO A 76 7.13 -4.24 -4.73
CA PRO A 76 6.30 -4.59 -3.59
C PRO A 76 4.91 -5.01 -4.06
N ALA A 77 4.25 -5.89 -3.31
CA ALA A 77 2.82 -6.09 -3.49
C ALA A 77 2.08 -4.81 -3.07
N VAL A 78 1.11 -4.37 -3.87
CA VAL A 78 0.25 -3.25 -3.52
C VAL A 78 -1.11 -3.79 -3.11
N CYS A 79 -1.54 -3.46 -1.89
CA CYS A 79 -2.84 -3.85 -1.35
C CYS A 79 -3.65 -2.61 -0.94
N ALA A 80 -4.91 -2.83 -0.60
CA ALA A 80 -5.81 -1.77 -0.20
C ALA A 80 -6.84 -2.28 0.81
N LEU A 81 -7.28 -1.41 1.72
CA LEU A 81 -8.28 -1.76 2.72
C LEU A 81 -9.62 -2.11 2.04
N ALA A 82 -10.30 -3.12 2.57
CA ALA A 82 -11.69 -3.42 2.23
C ALA A 82 -12.50 -3.66 3.51
N ARG A 83 -13.78 -3.28 3.50
CA ARG A 83 -14.74 -3.65 4.56
C ARG A 83 -15.59 -4.81 4.11
N ALA A 84 -15.90 -5.73 5.01
CA ALA A 84 -16.94 -6.72 4.77
C ALA A 84 -18.29 -6.00 4.63
N ALA A 85 -18.94 -6.15 3.48
CA ALA A 85 -20.29 -5.64 3.25
C ALA A 85 -21.29 -6.80 3.30
N ARG A 86 -22.42 -6.59 3.98
CA ARG A 86 -23.58 -7.48 3.78
C ARG A 86 -24.20 -7.13 2.44
N THR A 87 -24.37 -8.12 1.57
CA THR A 87 -25.30 -8.00 0.44
C THR A 87 -26.69 -7.72 1.01
N PRO A 88 -27.41 -6.66 0.58
CA PRO A 88 -28.81 -6.49 0.96
C PRO A 88 -29.55 -7.75 0.52
N ARG A 89 -30.17 -8.47 1.46
CA ARG A 89 -31.20 -9.44 1.09
C ARG A 89 -32.42 -8.61 0.73
N GLY A 90 -32.69 -8.51 -0.58
CA GLY A 90 -33.99 -8.08 -1.08
C GLY A 90 -35.08 -9.09 -0.70
#